data_AF-A0A1M4Z2S8-F1
#
_entry.id   AF-A0A1M4Z2S8-F1
#
_cell.length_a   1.000
_cell.length_b   1.000
_cell.length_c   1.000
_cell.angle_alpha   90.00
_cell.angle_beta   90.00
_cell.angle_gamma   90.00
#
_symmetry.space_group_name_H-M   'P 1'
#
loop_
_entity.id
_entity.type
_entity.pdbx_description
1 polymer ?
#
loop_
_entity_poly.entity_id
_entity_poly.type
_entity_poly.pdbx_seq_one_letter_code
_entity_poly.pdbx_strand_id
1 'polypeptide(L)'
;MLGSVGVVFGPRRHLVISYRQRAALAHLVVEADKVVPTDSLIHSIWGETPPPTARGQVRACVSELRRSLNDLGVRTELIATERDGYRLRADQCSIDARMFEREVAEAMRFAHQEALDQALHRIASALEHWKVPAYPGVESAIVRAHAAKLERTLLNALEARTEWEMKLGLHQELVDELTEQAEQQPWHDNPRLRLLATLRRAGTRPETPRRT
;
A
#
# COMPACT_ATOMS: atom_id res chain seq x y z
N MET A 1 -0.52 -0.77 5.72
CA MET A 1 -1.32 -0.17 4.63
C MET A 1 -1.43 -1.10 3.43
N LEU A 2 -0.49 -2.03 3.26
CA LEU A 2 -0.66 -3.26 2.49
C LEU A 2 -1.46 -4.26 3.36
N GLY A 3 -2.79 -4.08 3.39
CA GLY A 3 -3.69 -4.69 4.36
C GLY A 3 -4.38 -3.67 5.27
N SER A 4 -4.97 -4.12 6.39
CA SER A 4 -5.73 -3.26 7.31
C SER A 4 -4.92 -2.02 7.71
N VAL A 5 -5.53 -0.84 7.63
CA VAL A 5 -4.91 0.40 8.13
C VAL A 5 -4.69 0.22 9.62
N GLY A 6 -3.43 0.13 10.01
CA GLY A 6 -3.02 -0.19 11.36
C GLY A 6 -1.56 0.15 11.54
N VAL A 7 -1.18 0.34 12.79
CA VAL A 7 0.21 0.52 13.20
C VAL A 7 0.73 -0.84 13.59
N VAL A 8 1.86 -1.23 13.00
CA VAL A 8 2.58 -2.44 13.37
C VAL A 8 3.83 -2.03 14.15
N PHE A 9 3.97 -2.56 15.36
CA PHE A 9 5.17 -2.35 16.18
C PHE A 9 5.81 -3.69 16.55
N GLY A 10 7.11 -3.84 16.23
CA GLY A 10 7.84 -5.09 16.42
C GLY A 10 7.21 -6.27 15.67
N PRO A 11 7.53 -7.52 16.05
CA PRO A 11 7.10 -8.68 15.26
C PRO A 11 5.60 -8.98 15.28
N ARG A 12 4.76 -8.46 16.21
CA ARG A 12 3.37 -8.97 16.39
C ARG A 12 2.32 -8.04 17.02
N ARG A 13 2.52 -6.72 17.14
CA ARG A 13 1.46 -5.85 17.71
C ARG A 13 0.75 -5.05 16.62
N HIS A 14 -0.48 -5.46 16.30
CA HIS A 14 -1.41 -4.69 15.49
C HIS A 14 -2.26 -3.82 16.39
N LEU A 15 -2.22 -2.51 16.17
CA LEU A 15 -3.13 -1.63 16.87
C LEU A 15 -4.56 -1.81 16.31
N VAL A 16 -5.48 -2.26 17.16
CA VAL A 16 -6.91 -2.31 16.82
C VAL A 16 -7.47 -0.91 16.97
N ILE A 17 -7.71 -0.26 15.83
CA ILE A 17 -8.28 1.09 15.77
C ILE A 17 -9.68 1.06 15.17
N SER A 18 -10.55 1.95 15.64
CA SER A 18 -11.91 2.10 15.14
C SER A 18 -11.93 2.51 13.66
N TYR A 19 -13.07 2.35 12.97
CA TYR A 19 -13.22 2.80 11.59
C TYR A 19 -12.82 4.28 11.41
N ARG A 20 -13.23 5.15 12.33
CA ARG A 20 -12.93 6.59 12.27
C ARG A 20 -11.45 6.87 12.47
N GLN A 21 -10.81 6.15 13.38
CA GLN A 21 -9.36 6.23 13.60
C GLN A 21 -8.59 5.72 12.37
N ARG A 22 -9.05 4.63 11.73
CA ARG A 22 -8.47 4.15 10.46
C ARG A 22 -8.58 5.17 9.34
N ALA A 23 -9.74 5.77 9.15
CA ALA A 23 -9.96 6.76 8.11
C ALA A 23 -9.07 8.01 8.31
N ALA A 24 -9.00 8.51 9.56
CA ALA A 24 -8.14 9.65 9.90
C ALA A 24 -6.65 9.33 9.69
N LEU A 25 -6.19 8.19 10.22
CA LEU A 25 -4.80 7.76 10.08
C LEU A 25 -4.43 7.52 8.60
N ALA A 26 -5.32 6.90 7.82
CA ALA A 26 -5.11 6.68 6.40
C ALA A 26 -4.89 7.99 5.64
N HIS A 27 -5.73 9.00 5.86
CA HIS A 27 -5.57 10.31 5.24
C HIS A 27 -4.23 10.95 5.65
N LEU A 28 -3.92 10.93 6.94
CA LEU A 28 -2.66 11.48 7.46
C LEU A 28 -1.42 10.79 6.87
N VAL A 29 -1.47 9.49 6.59
CA VAL A 29 -0.36 8.77 5.96
C VAL A 29 -0.26 9.09 4.46
N VAL A 30 -1.38 9.18 3.76
CA VAL A 30 -1.40 9.57 2.34
C VAL A 30 -0.79 10.97 2.16
N GLU A 31 -1.12 11.89 3.06
CA GLU A 31 -0.59 13.25 3.09
C GLU A 31 0.53 13.42 4.13
N ALA A 32 1.32 12.37 4.39
CA ALA A 32 2.39 12.43 5.37
C ALA A 32 3.37 13.58 5.05
N ASP A 33 3.89 14.21 6.09
CA ASP A 33 4.70 15.43 6.11
C ASP A 33 3.96 16.70 5.67
N LYS A 34 2.67 16.66 5.35
CA LYS A 34 1.85 17.84 5.07
C LYS A 34 0.83 18.08 6.19
N VAL A 35 0.38 19.32 6.30
CA VAL A 35 -0.71 19.68 7.21
C VAL A 35 -2.03 19.28 6.55
N VAL A 36 -2.75 18.35 7.19
CA VAL A 36 -4.11 17.98 6.80
C VAL A 36 -5.09 18.80 7.63
N PRO A 37 -5.90 19.68 7.02
CA PRO A 37 -6.88 20.49 7.74
C PRO A 37 -7.88 19.64 8.51
N THR A 38 -8.36 20.14 9.65
CA THR A 38 -9.36 19.43 10.46
C THR A 38 -10.62 19.12 9.64
N ASP A 39 -11.06 20.06 8.80
CA ASP A 39 -12.26 19.89 7.97
C ASP A 39 -12.05 18.81 6.88
N SER A 40 -10.82 18.65 6.36
CA SER A 40 -10.47 17.55 5.45
C SER A 40 -10.52 16.19 6.15
N LEU A 41 -10.11 16.11 7.42
CA LEU A 41 -10.28 14.89 8.21
C LEU A 41 -11.75 14.60 8.50
N ILE A 42 -12.57 15.63 8.76
CA ILE A 42 -14.01 15.46 8.94
C ILE A 42 -14.63 14.86 7.68
N HIS A 43 -14.37 15.47 6.52
CA HIS A 43 -14.88 14.96 5.25
C HIS A 43 -14.39 13.52 4.98
N SER A 44 -13.16 13.21 5.35
CA SER A 44 -12.60 11.86 5.21
C SER A 44 -13.27 10.79 6.09
N ILE A 45 -13.88 11.18 7.22
CA ILE A 45 -14.48 10.26 8.19
C ILE A 45 -16.00 10.16 7.99
N TRP A 46 -16.66 11.26 7.65
CA TRP A 46 -18.14 11.35 7.56
C TRP A 46 -18.66 11.70 6.16
N GLY A 47 -17.79 11.98 5.19
CA GLY A 47 -18.21 12.40 3.85
C GLY A 47 -18.98 13.74 3.88
N GLU A 48 -20.14 13.76 3.21
CA GLU A 48 -20.99 14.94 3.06
C GLU A 48 -21.94 15.19 4.24
N THR A 49 -22.04 14.25 5.19
CA THR A 49 -23.02 14.32 6.30
C THR A 49 -22.35 14.29 7.69
N PRO A 50 -21.47 15.26 8.00
CA PRO A 50 -20.81 15.31 9.30
C PRO A 50 -21.79 15.70 10.43
N PRO A 51 -21.66 15.10 11.62
CA PRO A 51 -22.43 15.54 12.78
C PRO A 51 -21.96 16.92 13.26
N PRO A 52 -22.79 17.69 13.98
CA PRO A 52 -22.40 19.00 14.55
C PRO A 52 -21.15 18.92 15.46
N THR A 53 -20.91 17.75 16.07
CA THR A 53 -19.79 17.49 16.97
C THR A 53 -18.53 16.98 16.27
N ALA A 54 -18.48 16.95 14.94
CA ALA A 54 -17.40 16.33 14.16
C ALA A 54 -16.00 16.85 14.55
N ARG A 55 -15.82 18.18 14.70
CA ARG A 55 -14.53 18.76 15.13
C ARG A 55 -14.06 18.24 16.48
N GLY A 56 -14.96 18.14 17.45
CA GLY A 56 -14.66 17.55 18.77
C GLY A 56 -14.31 16.07 18.67
N GLN A 57 -15.04 15.32 17.84
CA GLN A 57 -14.77 13.91 17.61
C GLN A 57 -13.43 13.66 16.90
N VAL A 58 -13.00 14.53 15.97
CA VAL A 58 -11.64 14.44 15.37
C VAL A 58 -10.57 14.66 16.43
N ARG A 59 -10.72 15.67 17.29
CA ARG A 59 -9.76 15.92 18.39
C ARG A 59 -9.66 14.71 19.33
N ALA A 60 -10.79 14.11 19.70
CA ALA A 60 -10.82 12.91 20.53
C ALA A 60 -10.14 11.72 19.81
N CYS A 61 -10.48 11.49 18.54
CA CYS A 61 -9.89 10.45 17.70
C CYS A 61 -8.35 10.57 17.61
N VAL A 62 -7.82 11.78 17.36
CA VAL A 62 -6.38 12.01 17.31
C VAL A 62 -5.72 11.82 18.68
N SER A 63 -6.39 12.24 19.75
CA SER A 63 -5.89 12.07 21.12
C SER A 63 -5.78 10.58 21.50
N GLU A 64 -6.79 9.79 21.15
CA GLU A 64 -6.78 8.33 21.34
C GLU A 64 -5.71 7.66 20.48
N LEU A 65 -5.57 8.04 19.20
CA LEU A 65 -4.50 7.54 18.33
C LEU A 65 -3.12 7.80 18.94
N ARG A 66 -2.86 9.01 19.44
CA ARG A 66 -1.59 9.36 20.11
C ARG A 66 -1.36 8.52 21.35
N ARG A 67 -2.38 8.32 22.18
CA ARG A 67 -2.28 7.46 23.37
C ARG A 67 -1.93 6.03 22.97
N SER A 68 -2.66 5.46 22.03
CA SER A 68 -2.42 4.11 21.51
C SER A 68 -1.03 3.94 20.88
N LEU A 69 -0.53 4.96 20.19
CA LEU A 69 0.83 4.99 19.66
C LEU A 69 1.87 5.03 20.79
N ASN A 70 1.66 5.87 21.79
CA ASN A 70 2.53 5.98 22.96
C ASN A 70 2.59 4.68 23.77
N ASP A 71 1.46 3.98 23.92
CA ASP A 71 1.40 2.67 24.59
C ASP A 71 2.21 1.59 23.84
N LEU A 72 2.48 1.80 22.55
CA LEU A 72 3.36 0.98 21.72
C LEU A 72 4.82 1.47 21.71
N GLY A 73 5.17 2.48 22.51
CA GLY A 73 6.51 3.07 22.55
C GLY A 73 6.83 3.96 21.34
N VAL A 74 5.83 4.32 20.54
CA VAL A 74 5.97 5.29 19.46
C VAL A 74 5.84 6.70 20.02
N ARG A 75 6.75 7.58 19.62
CA ARG A 75 6.77 8.99 20.03
C ARG A 75 5.43 9.68 19.77
N THR A 76 4.91 10.39 20.77
CA THR A 76 3.66 11.15 20.68
C THR A 76 3.69 12.22 19.60
N GLU A 77 4.89 12.67 19.23
CA GLU A 77 5.13 13.68 18.19
C GLU A 77 4.93 13.14 16.76
N LEU A 78 4.62 11.85 16.58
CA LEU A 78 4.34 11.27 15.26
C LEU A 78 3.16 11.99 14.58
N ILE A 79 2.12 12.35 15.33
CA ILE A 79 1.01 13.17 14.85
C ILE A 79 1.10 14.52 15.56
N ALA A 80 1.56 15.56 14.88
CA ALA A 80 1.64 16.93 15.40
C ALA A 80 0.30 17.66 15.20
N THR A 81 -0.08 18.49 16.18
CA THR A 81 -1.17 19.46 16.01
C THR A 81 -0.58 20.73 15.44
N GLU A 82 -1.15 21.21 14.35
CA GLU A 82 -0.77 22.42 13.64
C GLU A 82 -1.92 23.42 13.73
N ARG A 83 -1.68 24.70 13.38
CA ARG A 83 -2.66 25.78 13.54
C ARG A 83 -4.06 25.44 13.01
N ASP A 84 -4.14 24.78 11.85
CA ASP A 84 -5.41 24.48 11.16
C ASP A 84 -5.69 22.97 11.01
N GLY A 85 -4.92 22.11 11.66
CA GLY A 85 -5.05 20.67 11.43
C GLY A 85 -3.98 19.81 12.09
N TYR A 86 -3.62 18.73 11.40
CA TYR A 86 -2.70 17.73 11.92
C TYR A 86 -1.69 17.33 10.85
N ARG A 87 -0.47 17.02 11.27
CA ARG A 87 0.60 16.52 10.41
C ARG A 87 1.11 15.20 10.95
N LEU A 88 1.17 14.18 10.10
CA LEU A 88 1.94 12.97 10.41
C LEU A 88 3.37 13.17 9.93
N ARG A 89 4.34 12.95 10.83
CA ARG A 89 5.77 13.15 10.57
C ARG A 89 6.40 11.81 10.15
N ALA A 90 6.70 11.66 8.86
CA ALA A 90 7.18 10.40 8.31
C ALA A 90 8.63 10.08 8.68
N ASP A 91 9.42 11.04 9.15
CA ASP A 91 10.76 10.81 9.71
C ASP A 91 10.70 10.03 11.05
N GLN A 92 9.54 9.99 11.69
CA GLN A 92 9.32 9.30 12.96
C GLN A 92 8.62 7.93 12.81
N CYS A 93 8.35 7.48 11.58
CA CYS A 93 7.80 6.15 11.34
C CYS A 93 8.21 5.59 9.98
N SER A 94 8.05 4.29 9.79
CA SER A 94 8.15 3.70 8.45
C SER A 94 6.75 3.57 7.84
N ILE A 95 6.59 4.06 6.61
CA ILE A 95 5.36 3.95 5.83
C ILE A 95 5.61 2.92 4.73
N ASP A 96 4.97 1.76 4.85
CA ASP A 96 5.08 0.64 3.90
C ASP A 96 4.81 1.04 2.45
N ALA A 97 3.79 1.86 2.19
CA ALA A 97 3.49 2.37 0.86
C ALA A 97 4.66 3.17 0.26
N ARG A 98 5.31 4.03 1.06
CA ARG A 98 6.49 4.80 0.60
C ARG A 98 7.72 3.91 0.43
N MET A 99 7.88 2.90 1.29
CA MET A 99 8.96 1.91 1.14
C MET A 99 8.81 1.14 -0.17
N PHE A 100 7.61 0.65 -0.46
CA PHE A 100 7.28 -0.03 -1.71
C PHE A 100 7.57 0.85 -2.93
N GLU A 101 7.05 2.08 -2.96
CA GLU A 101 7.30 3.01 -4.07
C GLU A 101 8.81 3.29 -4.26
N ARG A 102 9.56 3.44 -3.17
CA ARG A 102 11.02 3.66 -3.21
C ARG A 102 11.76 2.44 -3.77
N GLU A 103 11.42 1.24 -3.31
CA GLU A 103 12.05 0.00 -3.77
C GLU A 103 11.75 -0.26 -5.26
N VAL A 104 10.52 -0.01 -5.71
CA VAL A 104 10.17 -0.07 -7.13
C VAL A 104 10.96 0.95 -7.94
N ALA A 105 11.05 2.21 -7.48
CA ALA A 105 11.83 3.24 -8.18
C ALA A 105 13.33 2.88 -8.26
N GLU A 106 13.88 2.29 -7.21
CA GLU A 106 15.26 1.83 -7.19
C GLU A 106 15.49 0.65 -8.17
N ALA A 107 14.56 -0.29 -8.24
CA ALA A 107 14.61 -1.38 -9.22
C ALA A 107 14.60 -0.84 -10.67
N MET A 108 13.74 0.13 -10.96
CA MET A 108 13.69 0.79 -12.27
C MET A 108 15.00 1.49 -12.61
N ARG A 109 15.67 2.09 -11.62
CA ARG A 109 16.99 2.71 -11.80
C ARG A 109 18.07 1.69 -12.15
N PHE A 110 18.10 0.53 -11.48
CA PHE A 110 19.02 -0.55 -11.86
C PHE A 110 18.77 -1.05 -13.28
N ALA A 111 17.50 -1.21 -13.66
CA ALA A 111 17.15 -1.64 -15.02
C ALA A 111 17.58 -0.62 -16.08
N HIS A 112 17.46 0.69 -15.79
CA HIS A 112 17.95 1.74 -16.69
C HIS A 112 19.47 1.73 -16.85
N GLN A 113 20.20 1.20 -15.87
CA GLN A 113 21.65 1.02 -15.90
C GLN A 113 22.06 -0.37 -16.44
N GLU A 114 21.13 -1.09 -17.08
CA GLU A 114 21.31 -2.44 -17.62
C GLU A 114 21.71 -3.51 -16.57
N ALA A 115 21.59 -3.19 -15.28
CA ALA A 115 21.87 -4.09 -14.17
C ALA A 115 20.61 -4.93 -13.81
N LEU A 116 20.18 -5.79 -14.75
CA LEU A 116 18.91 -6.51 -14.64
C LEU A 116 18.83 -7.46 -13.42
N ASP A 117 19.92 -8.11 -13.03
CA ASP A 117 19.95 -8.98 -11.84
C ASP A 117 19.67 -8.18 -10.56
N GLN A 118 20.24 -6.98 -10.44
CA GLN A 118 20.01 -6.08 -9.30
C GLN A 118 18.57 -5.53 -9.32
N ALA A 119 18.06 -5.23 -10.51
CA ALA A 119 16.68 -4.78 -10.69
C ALA A 119 15.68 -5.87 -10.25
N LEU A 120 15.92 -7.13 -10.65
CA LEU A 120 15.09 -8.27 -10.28
C LEU A 120 15.13 -8.57 -8.78
N HIS A 121 16.32 -8.54 -8.17
CA HIS A 121 16.44 -8.71 -6.73
C HIS A 121 15.66 -7.64 -5.96
N ARG A 122 15.81 -6.36 -6.37
CA ARG A 122 15.15 -5.25 -5.69
C ARG A 122 13.64 -5.26 -5.89
N ILE A 123 13.14 -5.57 -7.09
CA ILE A 123 11.70 -5.63 -7.35
C ILE A 123 11.03 -6.82 -6.67
N ALA A 124 11.71 -7.97 -6.56
CA ALA A 124 11.20 -9.12 -5.82
C ALA A 124 10.98 -8.77 -4.33
N SER A 125 11.96 -8.14 -3.70
CA SER A 125 11.86 -7.66 -2.32
C SER A 125 10.69 -6.68 -2.13
N ALA A 126 10.48 -5.76 -3.08
CA ALA A 126 9.34 -4.83 -3.03
C ALA A 126 7.99 -5.56 -3.09
N LEU A 127 7.88 -6.58 -3.94
CA LEU A 127 6.64 -7.33 -4.15
C LEU A 127 6.29 -8.25 -2.99
N GLU A 128 7.27 -8.77 -2.24
CA GLU A 128 7.04 -9.57 -1.02
C GLU A 128 6.33 -8.78 0.09
N HIS A 129 6.53 -7.45 0.13
CA HIS A 129 5.85 -6.56 1.06
C HIS A 129 4.35 -6.41 0.70
N TRP A 130 3.96 -6.66 -0.56
CA TRP A 130 2.59 -6.48 -1.03
C TRP A 130 1.73 -7.75 -0.91
N LYS A 131 0.96 -7.84 0.18
CA LYS A 131 0.15 -9.04 0.49
C LYS A 131 -1.37 -8.89 0.30
N VAL A 132 -1.91 -7.68 0.34
CA VAL A 132 -3.36 -7.40 0.44
C VAL A 132 -3.69 -6.05 -0.23
N PRO A 133 -4.92 -5.81 -0.74
CA PRO A 133 -5.35 -4.50 -1.23
C PRO A 133 -5.03 -3.32 -0.29
N ALA A 134 -4.73 -2.16 -0.88
CA ALA A 134 -4.35 -0.98 -0.13
C ALA A 134 -5.58 -0.34 0.55
N TYR A 135 -5.46 -0.05 1.86
CA TYR A 135 -6.49 0.65 2.66
C TYR A 135 -7.90 0.02 2.65
N PRO A 136 -8.05 -1.28 3.00
CA PRO A 136 -9.35 -1.95 2.95
C PRO A 136 -10.35 -1.28 3.89
N GLY A 137 -11.54 -0.97 3.35
CA GLY A 137 -12.65 -0.40 4.10
C GLY A 137 -12.49 1.08 4.48
N VAL A 138 -11.64 1.85 3.80
CA VAL A 138 -11.58 3.31 3.96
C VAL A 138 -12.24 4.01 2.77
N GLU A 139 -13.28 4.79 3.02
CA GLU A 139 -14.11 5.40 1.97
C GLU A 139 -13.72 6.86 1.64
N SER A 140 -12.56 7.30 2.10
CA SER A 140 -12.05 8.64 1.80
C SER A 140 -11.58 8.75 0.36
N ALA A 141 -12.02 9.77 -0.37
CA ALA A 141 -11.69 9.95 -1.80
C ALA A 141 -10.18 10.03 -2.06
N ILE A 142 -9.45 10.77 -1.21
CA ILE A 142 -7.99 10.90 -1.33
C ILE A 142 -7.26 9.58 -1.06
N VAL A 143 -7.77 8.79 -0.10
CA VAL A 143 -7.24 7.48 0.22
C VAL A 143 -7.49 6.50 -0.92
N ARG A 144 -8.70 6.50 -1.51
CA ARG A 144 -9.01 5.68 -2.69
C ARG A 144 -8.14 6.06 -3.89
N ALA A 145 -7.94 7.35 -4.14
CA ALA A 145 -7.09 7.82 -5.23
C ALA A 145 -5.63 7.34 -5.05
N HIS A 146 -5.12 7.40 -3.82
CA HIS A 146 -3.80 6.89 -3.48
C HIS A 146 -3.72 5.37 -3.58
N ALA A 147 -4.73 4.64 -3.10
CA ALA A 147 -4.82 3.18 -3.25
C ALA A 147 -4.75 2.77 -4.73
N ALA A 148 -5.55 3.40 -5.60
CA ALA A 148 -5.52 3.16 -7.03
C ALA A 148 -4.18 3.52 -7.67
N LYS A 149 -3.46 4.53 -7.17
CA LYS A 149 -2.09 4.84 -7.63
C LYS A 149 -1.14 3.70 -7.27
N LEU A 150 -1.17 3.22 -6.03
CA LEU A 150 -0.31 2.12 -5.60
C LEU A 150 -0.61 0.82 -6.36
N GLU A 151 -1.89 0.52 -6.63
CA GLU A 151 -2.29 -0.63 -7.45
C GLU A 151 -1.74 -0.56 -8.88
N ARG A 152 -1.74 0.65 -9.48
CA ARG A 152 -1.09 0.87 -10.78
C ARG A 152 0.43 0.68 -10.70
N THR A 153 1.08 1.18 -9.65
CA THR A 153 2.52 0.95 -9.43
C THR A 153 2.83 -0.53 -9.28
N LEU A 154 1.99 -1.28 -8.57
CA LEU A 154 2.11 -2.73 -8.45
C LEU A 154 2.04 -3.42 -9.81
N LEU A 155 1.01 -3.11 -10.61
CA LEU A 155 0.85 -3.71 -11.93
C LEU A 155 2.07 -3.44 -12.82
N ASN A 156 2.54 -2.19 -12.86
CA ASN A 156 3.73 -1.81 -13.63
C ASN A 156 4.99 -2.54 -13.14
N ALA A 157 5.14 -2.72 -11.83
CA ALA A 157 6.26 -3.45 -11.25
C ALA A 157 6.25 -4.94 -11.64
N LEU A 158 5.07 -5.56 -11.64
CA LEU A 158 4.90 -6.94 -12.10
C LEU A 158 5.23 -7.08 -13.59
N GLU A 159 4.73 -6.18 -14.43
CA GLU A 159 5.01 -6.16 -15.87
C GLU A 159 6.51 -5.98 -16.17
N ALA A 160 7.18 -5.09 -15.44
CA ALA A 160 8.61 -4.84 -15.59
C ALA A 160 9.46 -6.04 -15.15
N ARG A 161 9.11 -6.67 -14.01
CA ARG A 161 9.76 -7.89 -13.54
C ARG A 161 9.72 -8.98 -14.61
N THR A 162 8.53 -9.25 -15.16
CA THR A 162 8.38 -10.24 -16.25
C THR A 162 9.23 -9.86 -17.47
N GLU A 163 9.32 -8.58 -17.83
CA GLU A 163 10.19 -8.13 -18.92
C GLU A 163 11.65 -8.51 -18.72
N TRP A 164 12.15 -8.25 -17.52
CA TRP A 164 13.56 -8.45 -17.20
C TRP A 164 13.88 -9.94 -17.07
N GLU A 165 12.97 -10.73 -16.51
CA GLU A 165 13.06 -12.20 -16.50
C GLU A 165 13.13 -12.75 -17.94
N MET A 166 12.31 -12.24 -18.86
CA MET A 166 12.39 -12.62 -20.28
C MET A 166 13.70 -12.23 -20.94
N LYS A 167 14.21 -11.02 -20.70
CA LYS A 167 15.49 -10.54 -21.27
C LYS A 167 16.68 -11.38 -20.80
N LEU A 168 16.62 -11.92 -19.59
CA LEU A 168 17.64 -12.81 -19.04
C LEU A 168 17.45 -14.29 -19.44
N GLY A 169 16.45 -14.60 -20.28
CA GLY A 169 16.20 -15.97 -20.74
C GLY A 169 15.48 -16.86 -19.72
N LEU A 170 15.04 -16.32 -18.58
CA LEU A 170 14.39 -17.06 -17.48
C LEU A 170 12.90 -17.41 -17.76
N HIS A 171 12.43 -17.21 -19.00
CA HIS A 171 11.02 -17.21 -19.37
C HIS A 171 10.34 -18.58 -19.42
N GLN A 172 11.08 -19.66 -19.72
CA GLN A 172 10.48 -21.00 -19.87
C GLN A 172 10.06 -21.60 -18.52
N GLU A 173 10.81 -21.35 -17.45
CA GLU A 173 10.46 -21.81 -16.09
C GLU A 173 9.35 -20.95 -15.47
N LEU A 174 9.24 -19.69 -15.87
CA LEU A 174 8.37 -18.69 -15.26
C LEU A 174 6.87 -18.89 -15.56
N VAL A 175 6.51 -19.30 -16.77
CA VAL A 175 5.08 -19.47 -17.16
C VAL A 175 4.45 -20.64 -16.43
N ASP A 176 5.17 -21.75 -16.32
CA ASP A 176 4.70 -22.96 -15.64
C ASP A 176 4.61 -22.72 -14.12
N GLU A 177 5.63 -22.10 -13.51
CA GLU A 177 5.64 -21.75 -12.09
C GLU A 177 4.54 -20.74 -11.72
N LEU A 178 4.29 -19.73 -12.56
CA LEU A 178 3.23 -18.73 -12.31
C LEU A 178 1.83 -19.32 -12.47
N THR A 179 1.65 -20.25 -13.41
CA THR A 179 0.38 -20.97 -13.60
C THR A 179 0.09 -21.83 -12.38
N GLU A 180 1.08 -22.60 -11.92
CA GLU A 180 0.97 -23.44 -10.73
C GLU A 180 0.73 -22.61 -9.45
N GLN A 181 1.44 -21.49 -9.25
CA GLN A 181 1.22 -20.60 -8.09
C GLN A 181 -0.17 -19.92 -8.11
N ALA A 182 -0.69 -19.56 -9.29
CA ALA A 182 -2.03 -19.00 -9.41
C ALA A 182 -3.13 -20.02 -9.11
N GLU A 183 -2.89 -21.30 -9.39
CA GLU A 183 -3.76 -22.43 -9.06
C GLU A 183 -3.68 -22.83 -7.58
N GLN A 184 -2.47 -22.82 -6.99
CA GLN A 184 -2.24 -23.21 -5.60
C GLN A 184 -2.64 -22.13 -4.59
N GLN A 185 -2.66 -20.84 -4.99
CA GLN A 185 -3.08 -19.74 -4.14
C GLN A 185 -4.19 -18.87 -4.77
N PRO A 186 -5.41 -19.41 -4.96
CA PRO A 186 -6.52 -18.71 -5.63
C PRO A 186 -7.05 -17.49 -4.89
N TRP A 187 -6.54 -17.18 -3.70
CA TRP A 187 -7.03 -16.11 -2.84
C TRP A 187 -6.05 -14.93 -2.78
N HIS A 188 -4.86 -15.08 -3.39
CA HIS A 188 -3.89 -14.02 -3.54
C HIS A 188 -4.06 -13.36 -4.92
N ASP A 189 -4.32 -12.05 -4.95
CA ASP A 189 -4.48 -11.30 -6.21
C ASP A 189 -3.16 -11.12 -6.97
N ASN A 190 -2.01 -11.22 -6.27
CA ASN A 190 -0.69 -10.95 -6.84
C ASN A 190 -0.26 -11.99 -7.92
N PRO A 191 -0.37 -13.32 -7.71
CA PRO A 191 -0.14 -14.32 -8.75
C PRO A 191 -1.05 -14.15 -9.98
N ARG A 192 -2.33 -13.82 -9.78
CA ARG A 192 -3.28 -13.59 -10.90
C ARG A 192 -2.92 -12.36 -11.73
N LEU A 193 -2.55 -11.27 -11.06
CA LEU A 193 -2.10 -10.05 -11.74
C LEU A 193 -0.77 -10.30 -12.48
N ARG A 194 0.15 -11.09 -11.91
CA ARG A 194 1.39 -11.53 -12.58
C ARG A 194 1.11 -12.38 -13.81
N LEU A 195 0.18 -13.32 -13.72
CA LEU A 195 -0.22 -14.15 -14.86
C LEU A 195 -0.83 -13.30 -15.98
N LEU A 196 -1.76 -12.39 -15.65
CA LEU A 196 -2.36 -11.46 -16.61
C LEU A 196 -1.32 -10.54 -17.29
N ALA A 197 -0.37 -10.01 -16.52
CA ALA A 197 0.74 -9.20 -17.03
C ALA A 197 1.63 -10.02 -17.99
N THR A 198 1.97 -11.24 -17.60
CA THR A 198 2.81 -12.15 -18.39
C THR A 198 2.13 -12.57 -19.69
N LEU A 199 0.85 -12.93 -19.65
CA LEU A 199 0.06 -13.28 -20.84
C LEU A 199 -0.10 -12.11 -21.82
N ARG A 200 -0.33 -10.89 -21.31
CA ARG A 200 -0.38 -9.68 -22.16
C ARG A 200 0.94 -9.43 -22.89
N ARG A 201 2.07 -9.71 -22.24
CA ARG A 201 3.44 -9.53 -22.78
C ARG A 201 3.88 -10.65 -23.71
N ALA A 202 3.54 -11.89 -23.41
CA ALA A 202 3.88 -13.07 -24.22
C ALA A 202 3.06 -13.19 -25.52
N GLY A 203 2.03 -12.36 -25.70
CA GLY A 203 1.14 -12.40 -26.87
C GLY A 203 0.14 -13.58 -26.83
N THR A 204 0.18 -14.39 -25.78
CA THR A 204 -0.70 -15.54 -25.57
C THR A 204 -1.94 -15.11 -24.80
N ARG A 205 -3.11 -15.20 -25.44
CA ARG A 205 -4.40 -14.93 -24.81
C ARG A 205 -4.58 -15.89 -23.62
N PRO A 206 -5.07 -15.46 -22.44
CA PRO A 206 -5.46 -16.40 -21.39
C PRO A 206 -6.48 -17.38 -21.95
N GLU A 207 -6.15 -18.67 -22.00
CA GLU A 207 -7.16 -19.70 -22.16
C GLU A 207 -8.05 -19.64 -20.92
N THR A 208 -9.32 -19.30 -21.12
CA THR A 208 -10.35 -19.35 -20.10
C THR A 208 -10.37 -20.75 -19.47
N PRO A 209 -10.24 -20.89 -18.14
CA PRO A 209 -10.38 -22.20 -17.51
C PRO A 209 -11.79 -22.73 -17.78
N ARG A 210 -11.87 -23.88 -18.46
CA ARG A 210 -13.12 -24.62 -18.65
C ARG A 210 -13.62 -25.05 -17.28
N ARG A 211 -14.76 -24.48 -16.86
CA ARG A 211 -15.58 -25.04 -15.78
C ARG A 211 -16.14 -26.38 -16.28
N THR A 212 -15.69 -27.48 -15.68
CA THR A 212 -16.44 -28.75 -15.63
C THR A 212 -17.37 -28.73 -14.44
#